data_AF-A0A5N1KA36-F1
#
_entry.id   AF-A0A5N1KA36-F1
#
_cell.length_a   1.000
_cell.length_b   1.000
_cell.length_c   1.000
_cell.angle_alpha   90.00
_cell.angle_beta   90.00
_cell.angle_gamma   90.00
#
_symmetry.space_group_name_H-M   'P 1'
#
loop_
_entity.id
_entity.type
_entity.pdbx_description
1 polymer ?
#
loop_
_entity_poly.entity_id
_entity_poly.type
_entity_poly.pdbx_seq_one_letter_code
_entity_poly.pdbx_strand_id
1 'polypeptide(L)'
;MFDAAKTAKPKLYTALKHLTEREMMRKLSIILTAIVMTYTIPAEADRLVCSQLEHLRYMKMVGQVGEMGIELNPVGQDRATFERLTAAYESLDPKGPKTSLFVAYVPTGQIYSKTCAQERCTMEEMAAPEQACLINHMNQCSYVALRFRGEGFCLLRSPQN
;
A
#
# COMPACT_ATOMS: atom_id res chain seq x y z
N MET A 1 78.93 30.89 20.14
CA MET A 1 77.97 32.02 20.24
C MET A 1 76.80 31.69 19.33
N PHE A 2 75.68 31.33 19.97
CA PHE A 2 74.28 31.10 19.55
C PHE A 2 73.87 30.82 18.08
N ASP A 3 73.29 29.61 17.95
CA ASP A 3 72.05 29.23 17.24
C ASP A 3 71.17 30.34 16.62
N ALA A 4 70.77 30.14 15.36
CA ALA A 4 69.52 30.68 14.81
C ALA A 4 69.04 29.88 13.58
N ALA A 5 68.14 28.91 13.76
CA ALA A 5 67.12 28.53 12.77
C ALA A 5 66.14 27.49 13.36
N LYS A 6 65.16 27.93 14.16
CA LYS A 6 64.15 27.03 14.73
C LYS A 6 62.75 27.64 14.78
N THR A 7 62.19 28.05 13.65
CA THR A 7 60.81 28.57 13.61
C THR A 7 60.10 28.33 12.26
N ALA A 8 59.89 27.06 11.88
CA ALA A 8 59.03 26.74 10.73
C ALA A 8 58.38 25.34 10.82
N LYS A 9 57.73 24.99 11.94
CA LYS A 9 57.04 23.68 12.06
C LYS A 9 55.61 23.65 12.65
N PRO A 10 55.06 24.65 13.39
CA PRO A 10 53.74 24.46 14.00
C PRO A 10 52.56 24.71 13.04
N LYS A 11 52.68 25.57 12.02
CA LYS A 11 51.55 25.94 11.14
C LYS A 11 51.18 24.86 10.10
N LEU A 12 52.14 24.04 9.67
CA LEU A 12 51.91 23.03 8.62
C LEU A 12 51.10 21.83 9.15
N TYR A 13 51.34 21.45 10.41
CA TYR A 13 50.71 20.29 11.04
C TYR A 13 49.21 20.50 11.31
N THR A 14 48.82 21.73 11.70
CA THR A 14 47.42 22.08 11.94
C THR A 14 46.61 22.16 10.64
N ALA A 15 47.22 22.66 9.56
CA ALA A 15 46.58 22.72 8.24
C ALA A 15 46.34 21.32 7.64
N LEU A 16 47.31 20.41 7.78
CA LEU A 16 47.18 19.01 7.35
C LEU A 16 46.06 18.28 8.10
N LYS A 17 45.92 18.50 9.41
CA LYS A 17 44.86 17.89 10.23
C LYS A 17 43.46 18.38 9.83
N HIS A 18 43.30 19.68 9.57
CA HIS A 18 42.02 20.25 9.12
C HIS A 18 41.63 19.81 7.69
N LEU A 19 42.60 19.56 6.81
CA LEU A 19 42.36 18.99 5.48
C LEU A 19 41.82 17.55 5.58
N THR A 20 42.42 16.72 6.44
CA THR A 20 41.96 15.33 6.65
C THR A 20 40.59 15.23 7.31
N GLU A 21 40.27 16.12 8.26
CA GLU A 21 38.95 16.16 8.92
C GLU A 21 37.84 16.60 7.95
N ARG A 22 38.13 17.59 7.10
CA ARG A 22 37.16 18.09 6.11
C ARG A 22 36.86 17.05 5.04
N GLU A 23 37.84 16.23 4.67
CA GLU A 23 37.67 15.15 3.70
C GLU A 23 36.94 13.93 4.28
N MET A 24 37.18 13.60 5.55
CA MET A 24 36.43 12.58 6.30
C MET A 24 34.95 12.98 6.47
N MET A 25 34.68 14.23 6.84
CA MET A 25 33.32 14.77 6.98
C MET A 25 32.56 14.79 5.64
N ARG A 26 33.26 15.10 4.53
CA ARG A 26 32.67 15.08 3.18
C ARG A 26 32.30 13.65 2.76
N LYS A 27 33.15 12.66 3.03
CA LYS A 27 32.86 11.23 2.76
C LYS A 27 31.70 10.72 3.62
N LEU A 28 31.66 11.09 4.91
CA LEU A 28 30.54 10.73 5.80
C LEU A 28 29.21 11.32 5.28
N SER A 29 29.21 12.58 4.86
CA SER A 29 28.02 13.25 4.32
C SER A 29 27.53 12.62 3.01
N ILE A 30 28.43 12.20 2.12
CA ILE A 30 28.08 11.48 0.88
C ILE A 30 27.46 10.11 1.19
N ILE A 31 28.03 9.35 2.12
CA ILE A 31 27.50 8.04 2.53
C ILE A 31 26.11 8.18 3.18
N LEU A 32 25.93 9.17 4.06
CA LEU A 32 24.63 9.47 4.67
C LEU A 32 23.56 9.86 3.64
N THR A 33 23.93 10.61 2.60
CA THR A 33 22.98 11.02 1.54
C THR A 33 22.55 9.85 0.66
N ALA A 34 23.46 8.91 0.38
CA ALA A 34 23.16 7.71 -0.39
C ALA A 34 22.21 6.74 0.35
N ILE A 35 22.33 6.65 1.67
CA ILE A 35 21.45 5.80 2.50
C ILE A 35 20.02 6.34 2.50
N VAL A 36 19.82 7.66 2.56
CA VAL A 36 18.46 8.27 2.56
C VAL A 36 17.73 8.03 1.24
N MET A 37 18.43 7.98 0.09
CA MET A 37 17.79 7.77 -1.21
C MET A 37 17.33 6.32 -1.49
N THR A 38 17.82 5.32 -0.75
CA THR A 38 17.38 3.92 -0.93
C THR A 38 16.18 3.53 -0.06
N TYR A 39 15.78 4.36 0.90
CA TYR A 39 14.62 4.10 1.78
C TYR A 39 13.29 4.64 1.24
N THR A 40 13.28 5.35 0.11
CA THR A 40 12.06 5.88 -0.51
C THR A 40 11.63 5.05 -1.72
N ILE A 41 11.77 3.72 -1.67
CA ILE A 41 10.97 2.87 -2.53
C ILE A 41 9.61 2.78 -1.82
N PRO A 42 8.57 3.50 -2.28
CA PRO A 42 7.24 3.31 -1.71
C PRO A 42 6.90 1.83 -1.88
N ALA A 43 6.45 1.20 -0.80
CA ALA A 43 6.09 -0.20 -0.81
C ALA A 43 5.00 -0.44 -1.86
N GLU A 44 5.38 -1.01 -2.99
CA GLU A 44 4.46 -1.53 -4.01
C GLU A 44 3.53 -2.62 -3.42
N ALA A 45 3.83 -3.08 -2.21
CA ALA A 45 3.10 -4.08 -1.43
C ALA A 45 1.77 -3.61 -0.81
N ASP A 46 1.47 -2.31 -0.77
CA ASP A 46 0.18 -1.82 -0.23
C ASP A 46 -0.92 -1.69 -1.30
N ARG A 47 -0.61 -1.93 -2.58
CA ARG A 47 -1.57 -1.80 -3.68
C ARG A 47 -2.45 -3.05 -3.83
N LEU A 48 -3.73 -2.86 -4.13
CA LEU A 48 -4.64 -3.97 -4.40
C LEU A 48 -4.27 -4.67 -5.72
N VAL A 49 -3.87 -5.95 -5.64
CA VAL A 49 -3.51 -6.74 -6.83
C VAL A 49 -4.76 -7.38 -7.44
N CYS A 50 -5.11 -6.96 -8.66
CA CYS A 50 -6.25 -7.48 -9.40
C CYS A 50 -5.81 -8.37 -10.57
N SER A 51 -5.91 -9.68 -10.39
CA SER A 51 -5.65 -10.66 -11.45
C SER A 51 -6.56 -11.88 -11.32
N GLN A 52 -6.69 -12.65 -12.40
CA GLN A 52 -7.42 -13.91 -12.36
C GLN A 52 -6.79 -14.91 -11.38
N LEU A 53 -5.46 -14.92 -11.25
CA LEU A 53 -4.74 -15.78 -10.31
C LEU A 53 -5.07 -15.42 -8.85
N GLU A 54 -5.10 -14.13 -8.53
CA GLU A 54 -5.48 -13.64 -7.19
C GLU A 54 -6.92 -13.98 -6.84
N HIS A 55 -7.84 -13.87 -7.81
CA HIS A 55 -9.22 -14.30 -7.61
C HIS A 55 -9.33 -15.81 -7.38
N LEU A 56 -8.58 -16.64 -8.12
CA LEU A 56 -8.54 -18.08 -7.88
C LEU A 56 -7.96 -18.41 -6.49
N ARG A 57 -7.01 -17.60 -5.98
CA ARG A 57 -6.52 -17.73 -4.59
C ARG A 57 -7.66 -17.50 -3.61
N TYR A 58 -8.45 -16.44 -3.78
CA TYR A 58 -9.65 -16.19 -2.99
C TYR A 58 -10.66 -17.35 -3.09
N MET A 59 -10.95 -17.85 -4.29
CA MET A 59 -11.94 -18.93 -4.47
C MET A 59 -11.56 -20.22 -3.75
N LYS A 60 -10.26 -20.52 -3.60
CA LYS A 60 -9.79 -21.68 -2.80
C LYS A 60 -10.09 -21.54 -1.29
N MET A 61 -10.30 -20.32 -0.81
CA MET A 61 -10.57 -20.02 0.60
C MET A 61 -11.95 -19.43 0.84
N VAL A 62 -12.83 -19.40 -0.15
CA VAL A 62 -14.17 -18.78 -0.06
C VAL A 62 -14.97 -19.33 1.12
N GLY A 63 -14.91 -20.65 1.32
CA GLY A 63 -15.57 -21.33 2.43
C GLY A 63 -14.90 -21.12 3.79
N GLN A 64 -13.76 -20.43 3.89
CA GLN A 64 -13.19 -19.95 5.16
C GLN A 64 -13.57 -18.50 5.43
N VAL A 65 -13.65 -17.70 4.36
CA VAL A 65 -13.99 -16.27 4.41
C VAL A 65 -15.43 -16.06 4.88
N GLY A 66 -16.39 -16.84 4.37
CA GLY A 66 -17.78 -16.67 4.74
C GLY A 66 -18.74 -17.73 4.22
N GLU A 67 -20.02 -17.49 4.44
CA GLU A 67 -21.12 -18.38 4.00
C GLU A 67 -21.53 -18.16 2.53
N MET A 68 -20.99 -17.12 1.87
CA MET A 68 -21.25 -16.78 0.47
C MET A 68 -19.93 -16.60 -0.30
N GLY A 69 -19.97 -16.84 -1.61
CA GLY A 69 -18.87 -16.50 -2.52
C GLY A 69 -19.16 -15.23 -3.32
N ILE A 70 -18.11 -14.48 -3.65
CA ILE A 70 -18.21 -13.26 -4.45
C ILE A 70 -17.39 -13.43 -5.72
N GLU A 71 -18.06 -13.41 -6.86
CA GLU A 71 -17.41 -13.54 -8.16
C GLU A 71 -16.71 -12.24 -8.59
N LEU A 72 -15.84 -12.35 -9.60
CA LEU A 72 -15.25 -11.17 -10.24
C LEU A 72 -16.32 -10.31 -10.91
N ASN A 73 -16.36 -9.05 -10.53
CA ASN A 73 -17.28 -8.09 -11.07
C ASN A 73 -16.78 -7.50 -12.42
N PRO A 74 -17.58 -7.55 -13.50
CA PRO A 74 -17.19 -7.05 -14.82
C PRO A 74 -17.07 -5.52 -14.90
N VAL A 75 -17.59 -4.77 -13.92
CA VAL A 75 -17.48 -3.30 -13.87
C VAL A 75 -16.03 -2.81 -13.95
N GLY A 76 -15.07 -3.61 -13.48
CA GLY A 76 -13.63 -3.30 -13.60
C GLY A 76 -13.06 -3.40 -15.02
N GLN A 77 -13.82 -3.87 -16.02
CA GLN A 77 -13.29 -3.96 -17.38
C GLN A 77 -13.13 -2.58 -18.05
N ASP A 78 -13.89 -1.58 -17.60
CA ASP A 78 -13.64 -0.19 -17.97
C ASP A 78 -12.47 0.37 -17.14
N ARG A 79 -11.41 0.84 -17.82
CA ARG A 79 -10.18 1.29 -17.16
C ARG A 79 -10.40 2.47 -16.23
N ALA A 80 -11.16 3.48 -16.65
CA ALA A 80 -11.42 4.67 -15.82
C ALA A 80 -12.20 4.31 -14.55
N THR A 81 -13.20 3.44 -14.69
CA THR A 81 -13.95 2.91 -13.55
C THR A 81 -13.07 2.07 -12.63
N PHE A 82 -12.27 1.15 -13.18
CA PHE A 82 -11.34 0.32 -12.41
C PHE A 82 -10.38 1.16 -11.56
N GLU A 83 -9.71 2.13 -12.18
CA GLU A 83 -8.76 3.01 -11.50
C GLU A 83 -9.44 3.82 -10.39
N ARG A 84 -10.64 4.36 -10.65
CA ARG A 84 -11.39 5.11 -9.65
C ARG A 84 -11.83 4.24 -8.47
N LEU A 85 -12.33 3.03 -8.72
CA LEU A 85 -12.79 2.14 -7.65
C LEU A 85 -11.63 1.58 -6.81
N THR A 86 -10.52 1.22 -7.45
CA THR A 86 -9.31 0.76 -6.75
C THR A 86 -8.69 1.89 -5.93
N ALA A 87 -8.57 3.11 -6.49
CA ALA A 87 -8.09 4.27 -5.73
C ALA A 87 -9.02 4.62 -4.56
N ALA A 88 -10.34 4.52 -4.74
CA ALA A 88 -11.29 4.75 -3.65
C ALA A 88 -11.09 3.74 -2.50
N TYR A 89 -10.91 2.46 -2.82
CA TYR A 89 -10.57 1.43 -1.82
C TYR A 89 -9.23 1.70 -1.12
N GLU A 90 -8.18 2.00 -1.89
CA GLU A 90 -6.82 2.23 -1.38
C GLU A 90 -6.77 3.47 -0.47
N SER A 91 -7.57 4.50 -0.76
CA SER A 91 -7.67 5.70 0.08
C SER A 91 -8.22 5.46 1.49
N LEU A 92 -8.93 4.34 1.71
CA LEU A 92 -9.41 3.95 3.03
C LEU A 92 -8.30 3.39 3.92
N ASP A 93 -7.14 3.04 3.33
CA ASP A 93 -6.03 2.34 3.97
C ASP A 93 -6.48 1.23 4.93
N PRO A 94 -7.27 0.24 4.45
CA PRO A 94 -7.89 -0.71 5.35
C PRO A 94 -6.84 -1.65 5.94
N LYS A 95 -6.72 -1.65 7.27
CA LYS A 95 -5.76 -2.47 8.02
C LYS A 95 -6.44 -3.50 8.94
N GLY A 96 -5.62 -4.39 9.48
CA GLY A 96 -6.02 -5.35 10.50
C GLY A 96 -6.36 -6.75 9.97
N PRO A 97 -6.51 -7.73 10.87
CA PRO A 97 -6.66 -9.14 10.52
C PRO A 97 -8.11 -9.56 10.27
N LYS A 98 -9.09 -8.73 10.69
CA LYS A 98 -10.51 -9.05 10.58
C LYS A 98 -10.94 -9.14 9.12
N THR A 99 -11.94 -9.97 8.88
CA THR A 99 -12.55 -10.09 7.57
C THR A 99 -13.44 -8.87 7.31
N SER A 100 -13.19 -8.20 6.20
CA SER A 100 -13.92 -6.99 5.83
C SER A 100 -14.27 -7.01 4.34
N LEU A 101 -15.48 -6.60 4.02
CA LEU A 101 -16.00 -6.53 2.66
C LEU A 101 -16.20 -5.07 2.25
N PHE A 102 -15.90 -4.76 0.99
CA PHE A 102 -15.95 -3.41 0.45
C PHE A 102 -16.75 -3.40 -0.85
N VAL A 103 -17.83 -2.62 -0.87
CA VAL A 103 -18.70 -2.39 -2.02
C VAL A 103 -18.62 -0.91 -2.38
N ALA A 104 -18.50 -0.59 -3.67
CA ALA A 104 -18.57 0.77 -4.15
C ALA A 104 -19.90 1.04 -4.85
N TYR A 105 -20.43 2.25 -4.68
CA TYR A 105 -21.34 2.83 -5.66
C TYR A 105 -20.53 3.22 -6.90
N VAL A 106 -20.80 2.53 -8.01
CA VAL A 106 -19.94 2.54 -9.20
C VAL A 106 -19.75 3.95 -9.74
N PRO A 107 -20.74 4.84 -9.90
CA PRO A 107 -20.54 6.16 -10.50
C PRO A 107 -19.60 7.11 -9.75
N THR A 108 -19.58 7.06 -8.42
CA THR A 108 -18.79 8.00 -7.60
C THR A 108 -17.58 7.34 -6.94
N GLY A 109 -17.62 6.03 -6.72
CA GLY A 109 -16.60 5.31 -5.96
C GLY A 109 -16.82 5.39 -4.45
N GLN A 110 -17.98 5.89 -4.00
CA GLN A 110 -18.34 5.89 -2.58
C GLN A 110 -18.32 4.46 -2.04
N ILE A 111 -17.49 4.21 -1.02
CA ILE A 111 -17.33 2.88 -0.43
C ILE A 111 -18.27 2.67 0.76
N TYR A 112 -18.88 1.49 0.78
CA TYR A 112 -19.64 0.90 1.84
C TYR A 112 -18.89 -0.35 2.32
N SER A 113 -18.70 -0.48 3.63
CA SER A 113 -17.90 -1.58 4.17
C SER A 113 -18.57 -2.24 5.36
N LYS A 114 -18.34 -3.55 5.49
CA LYS A 114 -18.71 -4.32 6.68
C LYS A 114 -17.52 -5.13 7.14
N THR A 115 -17.18 -4.99 8.41
CA THR A 115 -16.24 -5.88 9.10
C THR A 115 -17.05 -6.91 9.87
N CYS A 116 -16.71 -8.18 9.69
CA CYS A 116 -17.41 -9.29 10.31
C CYS A 116 -17.05 -9.39 11.80
N ALA A 117 -18.02 -9.81 12.60
CA ALA A 117 -17.84 -9.97 14.04
C ALA A 117 -16.83 -11.09 14.35
N GLN A 118 -16.86 -12.16 13.55
CA GLN A 118 -15.94 -13.28 13.61
C GLN A 118 -15.03 -13.31 12.36
N GLU A 119 -14.05 -14.21 12.35
CA GLU A 119 -13.19 -14.40 11.17
C GLU A 119 -14.01 -14.85 9.95
N ARG A 120 -14.89 -15.84 10.12
CA ARG A 120 -15.82 -16.25 9.08
C ARG A 120 -17.07 -15.38 9.12
N CYS A 121 -17.40 -14.71 8.02
CA CYS A 121 -18.59 -13.89 7.90
C CYS A 121 -19.86 -14.72 7.72
N THR A 122 -20.95 -14.29 8.34
CA THR A 122 -22.28 -14.81 8.01
C THR A 122 -22.74 -14.26 6.66
N MET A 123 -23.74 -14.90 6.05
CA MET A 123 -24.34 -14.42 4.80
C MET A 123 -24.86 -12.98 4.93
N GLU A 124 -25.47 -12.63 6.06
CA GLU A 124 -25.97 -11.27 6.34
C GLU A 124 -24.84 -10.24 6.39
N GLU A 125 -23.74 -10.56 7.08
CA GLU A 125 -22.58 -9.68 7.15
C GLU A 125 -21.94 -9.48 5.77
N MET A 126 -21.90 -10.52 4.94
CA MET A 126 -21.36 -10.41 3.60
C MET A 126 -22.22 -9.53 2.68
N ALA A 127 -23.55 -9.59 2.81
CA ALA A 127 -24.49 -8.82 2.00
C ALA A 127 -24.70 -7.37 2.50
N ALA A 128 -24.46 -7.11 3.79
CA ALA A 128 -24.69 -5.81 4.43
C ALA A 128 -24.10 -4.58 3.68
N PRO A 129 -22.84 -4.58 3.20
CA PRO A 129 -22.30 -3.39 2.52
C PRO A 129 -22.97 -3.14 1.16
N GLU A 130 -23.37 -4.19 0.45
CA GLU A 130 -24.12 -4.06 -0.80
C GLU A 130 -25.54 -3.55 -0.54
N GLN A 131 -26.23 -4.10 0.46
CA GLN A 131 -27.54 -3.61 0.88
C GLN A 131 -27.49 -2.13 1.28
N ALA A 132 -26.49 -1.71 2.05
CA ALA A 132 -26.31 -0.32 2.43
C ALA A 132 -26.10 0.61 1.22
N CYS A 133 -25.36 0.15 0.21
CA CYS A 133 -25.20 0.88 -1.04
C CYS A 133 -26.54 0.98 -1.81
N LEU A 134 -27.26 -0.15 -1.94
CA LEU A 134 -28.52 -0.22 -2.69
C LEU A 134 -29.64 0.58 -2.03
N ILE A 135 -29.65 0.72 -0.70
CA ILE A 135 -30.61 1.60 0.00
C ILE A 135 -30.42 3.06 -0.42
N ASN A 136 -29.18 3.51 -0.63
CA ASN A 136 -28.88 4.90 -0.97
C ASN A 136 -28.94 5.20 -2.47
N HIS A 137 -28.61 4.22 -3.32
CA HIS A 137 -28.38 4.44 -4.76
C HIS A 137 -29.21 3.57 -5.69
N MET A 138 -30.04 2.66 -5.16
CA MET A 138 -30.94 1.73 -5.86
C MET A 138 -30.29 0.70 -6.81
N ASN A 139 -29.15 1.00 -7.43
CA ASN A 139 -28.41 0.12 -8.33
C ASN A 139 -26.92 0.50 -8.39
N GLN A 140 -26.19 -0.16 -9.30
CA GLN A 140 -24.78 0.15 -9.58
C GLN A 140 -23.90 0.06 -8.33
N CYS A 141 -24.17 -0.93 -7.49
CA CYS A 141 -23.34 -1.29 -6.35
C CYS A 141 -22.49 -2.50 -6.74
N SER A 142 -21.21 -2.51 -6.37
CA SER A 142 -20.29 -3.56 -6.80
C SER A 142 -19.23 -3.84 -5.76
N TYR A 143 -19.02 -5.11 -5.43
CA TYR A 143 -17.89 -5.53 -4.60
C TYR A 143 -16.57 -5.17 -5.29
N VAL A 144 -15.71 -4.47 -4.56
CA VAL A 144 -14.40 -4.01 -5.05
C VAL A 144 -13.30 -4.90 -4.50
N ALA A 145 -13.36 -5.17 -3.20
CA ALA A 145 -12.32 -5.92 -2.51
C ALA A 145 -12.87 -6.62 -1.27
N LEU A 146 -12.10 -7.60 -0.80
CA LEU A 146 -12.30 -8.28 0.46
C LEU A 146 -10.97 -8.36 1.19
N ARG A 147 -10.97 -8.13 2.50
CA ARG A 147 -9.82 -8.41 3.36
C ARG A 147 -10.06 -9.65 4.18
N PHE A 148 -9.05 -10.50 4.30
CA PHE A 148 -9.07 -11.71 5.13
C PHE A 148 -7.66 -11.97 5.67
N ARG A 149 -7.52 -12.12 6.99
CA ARG A 149 -6.23 -12.36 7.68
C ARG A 149 -5.13 -11.35 7.32
N GLY A 150 -5.51 -10.10 7.08
CA GLY A 150 -4.56 -9.03 6.74
C GLY A 150 -4.21 -8.93 5.26
N GLU A 151 -4.66 -9.86 4.42
CA GLU A 151 -4.49 -9.82 2.97
C GLU A 151 -5.71 -9.16 2.30
N GLY A 152 -5.46 -8.40 1.23
CA GLY A 152 -6.50 -7.83 0.36
C GLY A 152 -6.67 -8.68 -0.91
N PHE A 153 -7.91 -8.99 -1.24
CA PHE A 153 -8.31 -9.72 -2.43
C PHE A 153 -9.16 -8.82 -3.31
N CYS A 154 -8.71 -8.61 -4.55
CA CYS A 154 -9.46 -7.83 -5.52
C CYS A 154 -10.64 -8.64 -6.06
N LEU A 155 -11.81 -8.01 -6.13
CA LEU A 155 -13.04 -8.58 -6.66
C LEU A 155 -13.46 -7.93 -7.98
N LEU A 156 -12.67 -7.00 -8.52
CA LEU A 156 -12.87 -6.41 -9.83
C LEU A 156 -12.14 -7.21 -10.91
N ARG A 157 -12.82 -7.46 -12.03
CA ARG A 157 -12.14 -7.94 -13.24
C ARG A 157 -11.27 -6.83 -13.79
N SER A 158 -9.95 -7.02 -13.82
CA SER A 158 -9.02 -6.04 -14.39
C SER A 158 -9.34 -5.76 -15.87
N PRO A 159 -9.13 -4.52 -16.37
CA PRO A 159 -9.20 -4.22 -17.80
C PRO A 159 -8.25 -5.12 -18.59
N GLN A 160 -8.70 -5.59 -19.76
CA GLN A 160 -7.80 -6.25 -20.70
C GLN A 160 -6.92 -5.18 -21.36
N ASN A 161 -5.63 -5.48 -21.51
CA ASN A 161 -4.69 -4.65 -22.27
C ASN A 161 -4.84 -4.89 -23.77
#